data_AF-A0A978TIK0-F1
#
_entry.id   AF-A0A978TIK0-F1
#
_cell.length_a   1.000
_cell.length_b   1.000
_cell.length_c   1.000
_cell.angle_alpha   90.00
_cell.angle_beta   90.00
_cell.angle_gamma   90.00
#
_symmetry.space_group_name_H-M   'P 1'
#
loop_
_entity.id
_entity.type
_entity.pdbx_description
1 polymer ?
#
loop_
_entity_poly.entity_id
_entity_poly.type
_entity_poly.pdbx_seq_one_letter_code
_entity_poly.pdbx_strand_id
1 'polypeptide(L)' 'MATLKKGDSGESVRSLQNHLIAFGFLRGEADGVFGDQTEAAVMELQKASGLVADGIVGPQTWDAMGQGF' A
#
# COMPACT_ATOMS: atom_id res chain seq x y z
N MET A 1 -3.27 13.89 5.85
CA MET A 1 -3.94 12.58 5.97
C MET A 1 -4.40 12.17 4.57
N ALA A 2 -3.46 11.72 3.73
CA ALA A 2 -3.78 11.25 2.39
C ALA A 2 -4.08 9.75 2.48
N THR A 3 -5.30 9.35 2.13
CA THR A 3 -5.67 7.95 1.97
C THR A 3 -5.49 7.57 0.50
N LEU A 4 -4.75 6.50 0.21
CA LEU A 4 -4.62 5.98 -1.15
C LEU A 4 -5.55 4.79 -1.33
N LYS A 5 -6.24 4.74 -2.47
CA LYS A 5 -7.16 3.64 -2.83
C LYS A 5 -7.09 3.36 -4.32
N LYS A 6 -7.75 2.29 -4.74
CA LYS A 6 -7.87 1.93 -6.15
C LYS A 6 -8.35 3.10 -7.01
N GLY A 7 -7.61 3.35 -8.09
CA GLY A 7 -7.81 4.48 -9.00
C GLY A 7 -6.95 5.71 -8.68
N ASP A 8 -6.34 5.81 -7.50
CA ASP A 8 -5.33 6.83 -7.23
C ASP A 8 -4.05 6.55 -8.03
N SER A 9 -3.35 7.62 -8.37
CA SER A 9 -2.06 7.55 -9.05
C SER A 9 -1.18 8.73 -8.69
N GLY A 10 0.13 8.53 -8.74
CA GLY A 10 1.14 9.54 -8.45
C GLY A 10 2.27 9.03 -7.55
N GLU A 11 3.09 9.97 -7.08
CA GLU A 11 4.31 9.66 -6.35
C GLU A 11 4.03 8.94 -5.01
N SER A 12 2.92 9.28 -4.33
CA SER A 12 2.50 8.60 -3.10
C SER A 12 2.18 7.11 -3.33
N VAL A 13 1.55 6.77 -4.46
CA VAL A 13 1.26 5.37 -4.83
C VAL A 13 2.55 4.66 -5.20
N ARG A 14 3.46 5.33 -5.91
CA ARG A 14 4.77 4.76 -6.25
C ARG A 14 5.59 4.45 -4.99
N SER A 15 5.56 5.33 -4.00
CA SER A 15 6.21 5.10 -2.69
C SER A 15 5.59 3.94 -1.94
N LEU A 16 4.26 3.84 -1.93
CA LEU A 16 3.53 2.69 -1.38
C LEU A 16 3.95 1.38 -2.05
N GLN A 17 3.91 1.32 -3.38
CA GLN A 17 4.28 0.14 -4.15
C GLN A 17 5.72 -0.29 -3.88
N ASN A 18 6.67 0.66 -3.78
CA ASN A 18 8.05 0.34 -3.40
C ASN A 18 8.16 -0.34 -2.03
N HIS A 19 7.37 0.11 -1.04
CA HIS A 19 7.33 -0.57 0.26
C HIS A 19 6.75 -1.97 0.12
N LEU A 20 5.62 -2.11 -0.56
CA LEU A 20 5.00 -3.43 -0.77
C LEU A 20 5.95 -4.40 -1.49
N ILE A 21 6.76 -3.91 -2.43
CA ILE A 21 7.81 -4.70 -3.10
C ILE A 21 8.93 -5.07 -2.12
N ALA A 22 9.41 -4.11 -1.31
CA ALA A 22 10.45 -4.35 -0.30
C ALA A 22 10.02 -5.38 0.76
N PHE A 23 8.75 -5.37 1.15
CA PHE A 23 8.16 -6.37 2.05
C PHE A 23 7.79 -7.69 1.35
N GLY A 24 7.84 -7.75 0.02
CA GLY A 24 7.53 -8.95 -0.77
C GLY A 24 6.02 -9.20 -1.00
N PHE A 25 5.15 -8.25 -0.67
CA PHE A 25 3.71 -8.32 -0.93
C PHE A 25 3.36 -7.96 -2.38
N LEU A 26 4.15 -7.11 -3.04
CA LEU A 26 3.96 -6.74 -4.43
C LEU A 26 5.14 -7.23 -5.28
N ARG A 27 4.86 -7.72 -6.48
CA ARG A 27 5.89 -8.14 -7.45
C ARG A 27 5.84 -7.25 -8.68
N GLY A 28 7.00 -6.83 -9.16
CA GLY A 28 7.14 -5.95 -10.32
C GLY A 28 7.77 -4.61 -9.93
N GLU A 29 7.51 -3.60 -10.74
CA GLU A 29 7.97 -2.22 -10.52
C GLU A 29 6.83 -1.34 -10.03
N ALA A 30 7.18 -0.30 -9.28
CA ALA A 30 6.26 0.73 -8.86
C ALA A 30 5.96 1.67 -10.04
N ASP A 31 4.86 1.40 -10.73
CA ASP A 31 4.36 2.19 -11.85
C ASP A 31 3.64 3.49 -11.39
N GLY A 32 3.28 3.57 -10.11
CA GLY A 32 2.61 4.72 -9.51
C GLY A 32 1.10 4.73 -9.72
N VAL A 33 0.48 3.63 -10.15
CA VAL A 33 -0.97 3.48 -10.29
C VAL A 33 -1.51 2.45 -9.31
N PHE A 34 -2.55 2.84 -8.60
CA PHE A 34 -3.21 1.97 -7.63
C PHE A 34 -4.22 1.10 -8.36
N GLY A 35 -3.73 0.03 -8.99
CA GLY A 35 -4.54 -1.00 -9.62
C GLY A 35 -4.90 -2.16 -8.68
N ASP A 36 -5.54 -3.19 -9.23
CA ASP A 36 -5.93 -4.41 -8.51
C ASP A 36 -4.76 -5.13 -7.83
N GLN A 37 -3.57 -5.12 -8.46
CA GLN A 37 -2.38 -5.74 -7.87
C GLN A 37 -1.89 -4.99 -6.62
N THR A 38 -1.89 -3.65 -6.67
CA THR A 38 -1.55 -2.81 -5.52
C THR A 38 -2.56 -2.99 -4.39
N GLU A 39 -3.85 -3.04 -4.73
CA GLU A 39 -4.93 -3.28 -3.75
C GLU A 39 -4.76 -4.63 -3.04
N ALA A 40 -4.51 -5.71 -3.81
CA ALA A 40 -4.26 -7.03 -3.25
C ALA A 40 -3.06 -7.03 -2.29
N ALA A 41 -1.94 -6.42 -2.69
CA ALA A 41 -0.75 -6.33 -1.86
C ALA A 41 -0.98 -5.50 -0.58
N VAL A 42 -1.74 -4.40 -0.67
CA VAL A 42 -2.14 -3.61 0.50
C VAL A 42 -2.99 -4.45 1.45
N MET A 43 -3.98 -5.18 0.94
CA MET A 43 -4.81 -6.05 1.77
C MET A 43 -3.98 -7.14 2.46
N GLU A 44 -3.01 -7.74 1.78
CA GLU A 44 -2.13 -8.74 2.38
C GLU A 44 -1.26 -8.15 3.49
N LEU A 45 -0.67 -6.98 3.27
CA LEU A 45 0.05 -6.27 4.31
C LEU A 45 -0.86 -5.95 5.50
N GLN A 46 -2.04 -5.39 5.25
CA GLN A 46 -3.01 -5.06 6.29
C GLN A 46 -3.35 -6.31 7.12
N LYS A 47 -3.59 -7.47 6.48
CA LYS A 47 -3.79 -8.76 7.18
C LYS A 47 -2.58 -9.17 8.00
N ALA A 48 -1.37 -9.07 7.43
CA ALA A 48 -0.12 -9.42 8.10
C ALA A 48 0.14 -8.55 9.34
N SER A 49 -0.29 -7.28 9.29
CA SER A 49 -0.19 -6.33 10.40
C SER A 49 -1.39 -6.37 11.37
N GLY A 50 -2.35 -7.28 11.18
CA GLY A 50 -3.54 -7.39 12.02
C GLY A 50 -4.55 -6.24 11.87
N LEU A 51 -4.45 -5.47 10.79
CA LEU A 51 -5.39 -4.41 10.42
C LEU A 51 -6.57 -4.96 9.63
N VAL A 52 -7.62 -4.15 9.51
CA VAL A 52 -8.71 -4.42 8.58
C VAL A 52 -8.17 -4.32 7.16
N ALA A 53 -8.31 -5.40 6.39
CA ALA A 53 -7.84 -5.50 5.02
C ALA A 53 -8.88 -4.94 4.05
N ASP A 54 -9.10 -3.63 4.11
CA ASP A 54 -10.07 -2.93 3.27
C ASP A 54 -9.48 -2.44 1.94
N GLY A 55 -8.16 -2.57 1.76
CA GLY A 55 -7.46 -2.15 0.54
C GLY A 55 -7.22 -0.64 0.47
N ILE A 56 -7.53 0.11 1.53
CA ILE A 56 -7.29 1.55 1.61
C ILE A 56 -6.09 1.82 2.50
N VAL A 57 -5.10 2.52 1.95
CA VAL A 57 -3.90 2.88 2.70
C VAL A 57 -4.16 4.15 3.50
N GLY A 58 -4.57 3.95 4.75
CA GLY A 58 -4.72 5.01 5.73
C GLY A 58 -3.50 5.18 6.64
N PRO A 59 -3.58 6.07 7.64
CA PRO A 59 -2.50 6.31 8.60
C PRO A 59 -2.04 5.04 9.31
N GLN A 60 -2.97 4.15 9.67
CA GLN A 60 -2.64 2.87 10.32
C GLN A 60 -1.85 1.94 9.38
N THR A 61 -2.16 1.97 8.09
CA THR A 61 -1.45 1.17 7.09
C THR A 61 -0.05 1.73 6.83
N TRP A 62 0.12 3.05 6.84
CA TRP A 62 1.43 3.69 6.80
C TRP A 62 2.26 3.39 8.07
N ASP A 63 1.63 3.45 9.24
CA ASP A 63 2.27 3.10 10.50
C ASP A 63 2.75 1.64 10.51
N ALA A 64 1.93 0.72 9.99
CA ALA A 64 2.28 -0.69 9.81
C ALA A 64 3.49 -0.92 8.88
N MET A 65 3.76 0.00 7.94
CA MET A 65 4.98 -0.03 7.10
C MET A 65 6.20 0.60 7.78
N GLY A 66 6.06 1.12 9.00
CA GLY A 66 7.11 1.90 9.67
C GLY A 66 7.25 3.32 9.11
N GLN A 67 6.29 3.78 8.30
CA GLN A 67 6.18 5.15 7.79
C GLN A 67 5.33 6.04 8.73
N GLY A 68 5.33 5.73 10.03
CA GLY A 68 4.72 6.58 11.05
C GLY A 68 5.45 7.92 11.10
N PHE A 69 4.75 9.00 10.75
CA PHE A 69 5.19 10.38 10.92
C PHE A 69 4.67 10.95 12.25
#